data_AF-A0A1F5ILI0-F1
#
_entry.id   AF-A0A1F5ILI0-F1
#
_cell.length_a   1.000
_cell.length_b   1.000
_cell.length_c   1.000
_cell.angle_alpha   90.00
_cell.angle_beta   90.00
_cell.angle_gamma   90.00
#
_symmetry.space_group_name_H-M   'P 1'
#
loop_
_entity.id
_entity.type
_entity.pdbx_description
1 polymer ?
#
loop_
_entity_poly.entity_id
_entity_poly.type
_entity_poly.pdbx_seq_one_letter_code
_entity_poly.pdbx_strand_id
1 'polypeptide(L)'
;MVNQKGIIHLALPLIILLLMAGAVLFVLINLGIIKNPFNNLSFFNQQVPKISTKTEYKNPFKKETQYVNPFDTYKNPFVVSK
;
A
#
# COMPACT_ATOMS: atom_id res chain seq x y z
N MET A 1 38.81 -1.96 -32.22
CA MET A 1 37.42 -2.23 -32.62
C MET A 1 37.10 -3.66 -32.21
N VAL A 2 36.13 -3.86 -31.31
CA VAL A 2 35.71 -5.21 -30.90
C VAL A 2 35.00 -5.88 -32.08
N ASN A 3 35.32 -7.14 -32.39
CA ASN A 3 34.67 -7.90 -33.46
C ASN A 3 33.19 -8.16 -33.13
N GLN A 4 32.32 -7.21 -33.50
CA GLN A 4 30.89 -7.22 -33.19
C GLN A 4 30.15 -8.43 -33.79
N LYS A 5 30.62 -8.96 -34.92
CA LYS A 5 29.97 -10.08 -35.63
C LYS A 5 29.89 -11.36 -34.77
N GLY A 6 30.96 -11.69 -34.04
CA GLY A 6 30.99 -12.90 -33.18
C GLY A 6 30.08 -12.80 -31.96
N ILE A 7 29.93 -11.59 -31.40
CA ILE A 7 29.08 -11.35 -30.23
C ILE A 7 27.60 -11.44 -30.61
N ILE A 8 27.22 -10.94 -31.79
CA ILE A 8 25.83 -10.97 -32.25
C ILE A 8 25.36 -12.41 -32.48
N HIS A 9 26.20 -13.27 -33.06
CA HIS A 9 25.85 -14.68 -33.27
C HIS A 9 25.70 -15.48 -31.97
N LEU A 10 26.27 -15.00 -30.86
CA LEU A 10 26.10 -15.62 -29.55
C LEU A 10 24.93 -15.02 -28.76
N ALA A 11 24.81 -13.69 -28.78
CA ALA A 11 23.79 -12.97 -28.01
C ALA A 11 22.38 -13.18 -28.58
N LEU A 12 22.23 -13.19 -29.91
CA LEU A 12 20.94 -13.34 -30.57
C LEU A 12 20.23 -14.67 -30.22
N PRO A 13 20.84 -15.86 -30.36
CA PRO A 13 20.19 -17.11 -29.98
C PRO A 13 19.91 -17.19 -28.46
N LEU A 14 20.77 -16.59 -27.63
CA LEU A 14 20.55 -16.54 -26.18
C LEU A 14 19.30 -15.71 -25.81
N ILE A 15 19.12 -14.56 -26.44
CA ILE A 15 17.93 -13.71 -26.24
C ILE A 15 16.67 -14.43 -26.70
N ILE A 16 16.73 -15.11 -27.85
CA ILE A 16 15.61 -15.89 -28.38
C ILE A 16 15.24 -17.03 -27.41
N LEU A 17 16.23 -17.74 -26.87
CA LEU A 17 16.01 -18.79 -25.88
C LEU A 17 15.32 -18.25 -24.61
N LEU A 18 15.79 -17.12 -24.09
CA LEU A 18 15.20 -16.44 -22.94
C LEU A 18 13.74 -16.02 -23.20
N LEU A 19 13.45 -15.48 -24.37
CA LEU A 19 12.09 -15.12 -24.79
C LEU A 19 11.18 -16.35 -24.86
N MET A 20 11.66 -17.44 -25.46
CA MET A 20 10.89 -18.69 -25.53
C MET A 20 10.60 -19.26 -24.14
N ALA A 21 11.59 -19.31 -23.26
CA ALA A 21 11.41 -19.77 -21.89
C ALA A 21 10.40 -18.89 -21.13
N GLY A 22 10.49 -17.57 -21.29
CA GLY A 22 9.54 -16.63 -20.72
C GLY A 22 8.10 -16.82 -21.22
N ALA A 23 7.92 -17.04 -22.52
CA ALA A 23 6.60 -17.23 -23.13
C ALA A 23 5.94 -18.54 -22.64
N VAL A 24 6.70 -19.63 -22.55
CA VAL A 24 6.21 -20.91 -22.02
C VAL A 24 5.76 -20.75 -20.56
N LEU A 25 6.57 -20.09 -19.73
CA LEU A 25 6.25 -19.85 -18.34
C LEU A 25 4.98 -18.98 -18.18
N PHE A 26 4.82 -17.95 -19.02
CA PHE A 26 3.63 -17.10 -19.03
C PHE A 26 2.35 -17.89 -19.38
N VAL A 27 2.40 -18.78 -20.37
CA VAL A 27 1.26 -19.63 -20.74
C VAL A 27 0.90 -20.58 -19.60
N LEU A 28 1.88 -21.22 -18.98
CA LEU A 28 1.66 -22.16 -17.85
C LEU A 28 1.02 -21.48 -16.63
N ILE A 29 1.39 -20.22 -16.36
CA ILE A 29 0.79 -19.41 -15.29
C ILE A 29 -0.66 -19.03 -15.64
N ASN A 30 -0.92 -18.56 -16.86
CA ASN A 30 -2.28 -18.17 -17.28
C ASN A 30 -3.26 -19.34 -17.34
N LEU A 31 -2.77 -20.54 -17.71
CA LEU A 31 -3.56 -21.76 -17.67
C LEU A 31 -3.73 -22.34 -16.26
N GLY A 32 -3.08 -21.75 -15.25
CA GLY A 32 -3.18 -22.17 -13.85
C GLY A 32 -2.45 -23.48 -13.52
N ILE A 33 -1.60 -23.98 -14.42
CA ILE A 33 -0.81 -25.21 -14.21
C ILE A 33 0.25 -24.98 -13.14
N ILE A 34 0.81 -23.77 -13.08
CA ILE A 34 1.83 -23.37 -12.10
C ILE A 34 1.37 -22.09 -11.40
N LYS A 35 1.56 -22.01 -10.08
CA LYS A 35 1.27 -20.79 -9.30
C LYS A 35 2.21 -19.66 -9.74
N ASN A 36 1.67 -18.46 -9.97
CA ASN A 36 2.47 -17.31 -10.36
C ASN A 36 3.48 -16.93 -9.27
N PRO A 37 4.80 -17.15 -9.45
CA PRO A 37 5.80 -16.79 -8.46
C PRO A 37 5.99 -15.27 -8.35
N PHE A 38 5.47 -14.52 -9.31
CA PHE A 38 5.62 -13.06 -9.41
C PHE A 38 4.48 -12.27 -8.74
N ASN A 39 3.47 -12.93 -8.17
CA ASN A 39 2.36 -12.23 -7.49
C ASN A 39 2.81 -11.39 -6.29
N ASN A 40 3.95 -11.72 -5.67
CA ASN A 40 4.53 -10.95 -4.57
C ASN A 40 5.57 -9.92 -5.02
N LEU A 41 5.85 -9.79 -6.32
CA LEU A 41 6.76 -8.78 -6.81
C LEU A 41 6.05 -7.43 -6.85
N SER A 42 6.39 -6.58 -5.88
CA SER A 42 5.83 -5.26 -5.65
C SER A 42 6.25 -4.21 -6.70
N PHE A 43 6.40 -4.60 -7.98
CA PHE A 43 6.79 -3.66 -9.04
C PHE A 43 5.72 -2.59 -9.31
N PHE A 44 4.45 -2.90 -9.03
CA PHE A 44 3.31 -2.00 -9.30
C PHE A 44 2.48 -1.66 -8.05
N ASN A 45 2.80 -2.21 -6.87
CA ASN A 45 2.13 -1.87 -5.62
C ASN A 45 2.71 -0.57 -5.05
N GLN A 46 2.41 0.55 -5.70
CA GLN A 46 2.54 1.86 -5.07
C GLN A 46 1.53 1.91 -3.93
N GLN A 47 2.02 1.76 -2.70
CA GLN A 47 1.24 1.96 -1.48
C GLN A 47 0.89 3.45 -1.39
N VAL A 48 -0.18 3.85 -2.08
CA VAL A 48 -0.75 5.18 -1.91
C VAL A 48 -1.13 5.30 -0.44
N PRO A 49 -0.65 6.32 0.30
CA PRO A 49 -0.97 6.47 1.72
C PRO A 49 -2.48 6.64 1.86
N LYS A 50 -3.14 5.58 2.36
CA LYS A 50 -4.58 5.58 2.62
C LYS A 50 -4.82 6.38 3.89
N ILE A 51 -4.94 7.69 3.76
CA ILE A 51 -5.32 8.57 4.86
C ILE A 51 -6.73 8.18 5.29
N SER A 52 -6.84 7.52 6.44
CA SER A 52 -8.12 7.24 7.09
C SER A 52 -8.59 8.52 7.78
N THR A 53 -9.36 9.35 7.09
CA THR A 53 -10.09 10.43 7.74
C THR A 53 -11.20 9.77 8.56
N LYS A 54 -11.07 9.80 9.89
CA LYS A 54 -12.16 9.39 10.78
C LYS A 54 -13.31 10.37 10.58
N THR A 55 -14.27 10.02 9.73
CA THR A 55 -15.49 10.80 9.49
C THR A 55 -16.53 10.55 10.59
N GLU A 56 -16.10 10.49 11.85
CA GLU A 56 -17.04 10.46 12.96
C GLU A 56 -17.43 11.90 13.29
N TYR A 57 -18.49 12.39 12.62
CA TYR A 57 -19.15 13.61 13.04
C TYR A 57 -19.87 13.34 14.37
N LYS A 58 -19.25 13.77 15.47
CA LYS A 58 -19.89 13.79 16.79
C LYS A 58 -20.65 15.10 16.94
N ASN A 59 -21.97 15.01 17.09
CA ASN A 59 -22.85 16.17 17.23
C ASN A 59 -22.49 16.95 18.52
N PRO A 60 -21.95 18.18 18.43
CA PRO A 60 -21.50 18.94 19.60
C PRO A 60 -22.63 19.40 20.54
N PHE A 61 -23.89 19.27 20.11
CA PHE A 61 -25.08 19.58 20.91
C PHE A 61 -25.60 18.38 21.71
N LYS A 62 -25.02 17.18 21.56
CA LYS A 62 -25.32 16.05 22.45
C LYS A 62 -24.61 16.26 23.78
N LYS A 63 -25.36 16.12 24.88
CA LYS A 63 -24.87 16.27 26.25
C LYS A 63 -23.61 15.43 26.54
N GLU A 64 -23.53 14.23 25.95
CA GLU A 64 -22.41 13.29 26.11
C GLU A 64 -21.09 13.76 25.45
N THR A 65 -21.17 14.64 24.45
CA THR A 65 -20.02 15.16 23.69
C THR A 65 -19.77 16.64 23.95
N GLN A 66 -20.62 17.26 24.77
CA GLN A 66 -20.49 18.66 25.16
C GLN A 66 -19.31 18.82 26.12
N TYR A 67 -18.53 19.87 25.93
CA TYR A 67 -17.47 20.25 26.87
C TYR A 67 -18.11 20.55 28.24
N VAL A 68 -17.89 19.66 29.19
CA VAL A 68 -18.19 19.90 30.60
C VAL A 68 -17.01 20.63 31.21
N ASN A 69 -17.30 21.67 32.00
CA ASN A 69 -16.28 22.44 32.68
C ASN A 69 -15.52 21.52 33.66
N PRO A 70 -14.22 21.28 33.48
CA PRO A 70 -13.45 20.39 34.35
C PRO A 70 -13.31 20.91 35.78
N PHE A 71 -13.72 22.16 36.03
CA PHE A 71 -13.69 22.78 37.35
C PHE A 71 -15.04 22.80 38.07
N ASP A 72 -16.12 22.24 37.49
CA ASP A 72 -17.44 22.19 38.14
C ASP A 72 -17.43 21.37 39.44
N THR A 73 -16.52 20.39 39.57
CA THR A 73 -16.31 19.61 40.80
C THR A 73 -15.63 20.40 41.92
N TYR A 74 -14.97 21.52 41.60
CA TYR A 74 -14.32 22.35 42.60
C TYR A 74 -15.28 23.45 43.05
N LYS A 75 -15.76 23.35 44.29
CA LYS A 75 -16.51 24.44 44.91
C LYS A 75 -15.60 25.67 44.99
N ASN A 76 -16.05 26.76 44.37
CA ASN A 76 -15.37 28.04 44.43
C ASN A 76 -15.22 28.45 45.91
N PRO A 77 -13.99 28.65 46.43
CA PRO A 77 -13.76 28.99 47.84
C PRO A 77 -14.23 30.40 48.21
N PHE A 78 -14.69 31.21 47.25
CA PHE A 78 -15.15 32.59 47.45
C PHE A 78 -16.68 32.76 47.44
N VAL A 79 -17.46 31.69 47.22
CA VAL A 79 -18.91 31.74 47.49
C VAL A 79 -19.16 31.54 48.98
N VAL A 80 -19.04 32.64 49.69
CA VAL A 80 -19.44 32.81 51.09
C VAL A 80 -20.89 32.34 51.27
N SER A 81 -21.09 31.36 52.16
CA SER A 81 -22.42 31.07 52.70
C SER A 81 -22.96 32.33 53.35
N LYS A 82 -24.10 32.81 52.86
CA LYS A 82 -24.91 33.82 53.55
C LYS A 82 -25.57 33.20 54.77
#